data_AF-A0A2B7GR01-F1
#
_entry.id   AF-A0A2B7GR01-F1
#
_cell.length_a   1.000
_cell.length_b   1.000
_cell.length_c   1.000
_cell.angle_alpha   90.00
_cell.angle_beta   90.00
_cell.angle_gamma   90.00
#
_symmetry.space_group_name_H-M   'P 1'
#
loop_
_entity.id
_entity.type
_entity.pdbx_description
1 polymer ?
#
loop_
_entity_poly.entity_id
_entity_poly.type
_entity_poly.pdbx_seq_one_letter_code
_entity_poly.pdbx_strand_id
1 'polypeptide(L)' 'MHLRHSVTAAGFWLGTLLPIVYVPVILAGIDSMSRLSLFVALLAVHALALVVGHDYSGSRSR' A
#
# COMPACT_ATOMS: atom_id res chain seq x y z
N MET A 1 -17.40 -12.84 9.38
CA MET A 1 -17.07 -13.01 7.95
C MET A 1 -16.87 -11.69 7.20
N HIS A 2 -17.52 -10.58 7.60
CA HIS A 2 -17.33 -9.27 6.95
C HIS A 2 -15.96 -8.62 7.16
N LEU A 3 -15.36 -8.77 8.35
CA LEU A 3 -14.09 -8.12 8.69
C LEU A 3 -12.94 -8.53 7.77
N ARG A 4 -12.86 -9.82 7.39
CA ARG A 4 -11.84 -10.30 6.44
C ARG A 4 -11.99 -9.63 5.08
N HIS A 5 -13.21 -9.44 4.60
CA HIS A 5 -13.46 -8.78 3.32
C HIS A 5 -13.15 -7.28 3.36
N SER A 6 -13.46 -6.60 4.47
CA SER A 6 -13.06 -5.20 4.68
C SER A 6 -11.54 -5.03 4.70
N VAL A 7 -10.83 -5.97 5.34
CA VAL A 7 -9.36 -5.95 5.42
C VAL A 7 -8.71 -6.20 4.06
N THR A 8 -9.19 -7.18 3.28
CA THR A 8 -8.65 -7.42 1.92
C THR A 8 -9.00 -6.25 0.98
N ALA A 9 -10.19 -5.67 1.10
CA ALA A 9 -10.56 -4.46 0.35
C ALA A 9 -9.64 -3.28 0.67
N ALA A 10 -9.40 -3.02 1.96
CA ALA A 10 -8.48 -1.97 2.39
C ALA A 10 -7.04 -2.23 1.89
N GLY A 11 -6.56 -3.47 1.99
CA GLY A 11 -5.25 -3.88 1.46
C GLY A 11 -5.14 -3.64 -0.06
N PHE A 12 -6.17 -4.00 -0.82
CA PHE A 12 -6.21 -3.80 -2.27
C PHE A 12 -6.17 -2.31 -2.65
N TRP A 13 -7.04 -1.50 -2.05
CA TRP A 13 -7.09 -0.05 -2.33
C TRP A 13 -5.83 0.66 -1.88
N LEU A 14 -5.27 0.29 -0.73
CA LEU A 14 -4.01 0.84 -0.25
C LEU A 14 -2.86 0.43 -1.19
N GLY A 15 -2.78 -0.84 -1.58
CA GLY A 15 -1.82 -1.32 -2.58
C GLY A 15 -1.97 -0.62 -3.94
N THR A 16 -3.17 -0.20 -4.31
CA THR A 16 -3.39 0.51 -5.59
C THR A 16 -3.00 1.99 -5.51
N LEU A 17 -3.35 2.68 -4.42
CA LEU A 17 -3.21 4.14 -4.31
C LEU A 17 -1.88 4.58 -3.69
N LEU A 18 -1.27 3.76 -2.86
CA LEU A 18 -0.06 4.14 -2.12
C LEU A 18 1.16 4.50 -3.00
N PRO A 19 1.35 4.02 -4.25
CA PRO A 19 2.41 4.51 -5.12
C PRO A 19 2.33 6.01 -5.41
N ILE A 20 1.13 6.61 -5.35
CA ILE A 20 0.94 8.05 -5.53
C ILE A 20 1.68 8.83 -4.43
N VAL A 21 1.78 8.27 -3.22
CA VAL A 21 2.48 8.87 -2.08
C VAL A 21 4.00 8.87 -2.29
N TYR A 22 4.55 8.02 -3.15
CA TYR A 22 5.99 8.02 -3.43
C TYR A 22 6.43 9.26 -4.19
N VAL A 23 5.57 9.80 -5.06
CA VAL A 23 5.88 10.95 -5.89
C VAL A 23 6.34 12.15 -5.06
N PRO A 24 5.57 12.67 -4.08
CA PRO A 24 6.03 13.78 -3.27
C PRO A 24 7.25 13.44 -2.40
N VAL A 25 7.40 12.19 -1.94
CA VAL A 25 8.58 11.76 -1.16
C VAL A 25 9.84 11.79 -2.01
N ILE A 26 9.77 11.32 -3.26
CA ILE A 26 10.88 11.33 -4.21
C ILE A 26 11.21 12.77 -4.64
N LEU A 27 10.19 13.59 -4.92
CA LEU A 27 10.37 15.00 -5.30
C LEU A 27 10.99 15.83 -4.17
N ALA A 28 10.65 15.54 -2.92
CA ALA A 28 11.27 16.18 -1.75
C ALA A 28 12.73 15.77 -1.55
N GLY A 29 13.17 14.68 -2.18
CA GLY A 29 14.53 14.13 -2.06
C GLY A 29 14.74 13.27 -0.81
N ILE A 30 15.71 12.37 -0.90
CA ILE A 30 16.16 11.52 0.21
C ILE A 30 17.60 11.87 0.54
N ASP A 31 17.77 12.83 1.44
CA ASP A 31 19.07 13.38 1.88
C ASP A 31 19.41 13.01 3.35
N SER A 32 18.55 12.22 4.01
CA SER A 32 18.67 11.90 5.44
C SER A 32 18.23 10.47 5.74
N MET A 33 18.78 9.91 6.82
CA MET A 33 18.40 8.56 7.28
C MET A 33 16.93 8.47 7.69
N SER A 34 16.33 9.55 8.19
CA SER A 34 14.91 9.58 8.55
C SER A 34 14.02 9.53 7.31
N ARG A 35 14.36 10.28 6.25
CA ARG A 35 13.64 10.23 4.97
C ARG A 35 13.82 8.89 4.26
N LEU A 36 15.01 8.31 4.31
CA LEU A 36 15.25 6.96 3.80
C LEU A 36 14.39 5.92 4.56
N SER A 37 14.40 5.98 5.89
CA SER A 37 13.59 5.08 6.73
C SER A 37 12.09 5.23 6.44
N LEU A 38 11.60 6.45 6.25
CA LEU A 38 10.22 6.73 5.85
C LEU A 38 9.89 6.07 4.51
N PHE A 39 10.75 6.23 3.50
CA PHE A 39 10.54 5.64 2.19
C PHE A 39 10.53 4.11 2.26
N VAL A 40 11.47 3.48 2.99
CA VAL A 40 11.50 2.04 3.19
C VAL A 40 10.26 1.54 3.96
N ALA A 41 9.81 2.25 4.98
CA ALA A 41 8.58 1.92 5.70
C ALA A 41 7.35 1.99 4.77
N LEU A 42 7.28 3.01 3.91
CA LEU A 42 6.24 3.12 2.89
C LEU A 42 6.26 1.92 1.93
N LEU A 43 7.43 1.48 1.48
CA LEU A 43 7.56 0.27 0.66
C LEU A 43 7.11 -0.99 1.40
N ALA A 44 7.47 -1.14 2.67
CA ALA A 44 7.06 -2.28 3.49
C ALA A 44 5.53 -2.32 3.67
N VAL A 45 4.93 -1.18 4.00
CA VAL A 45 3.46 -1.04 4.10
C VAL A 45 2.79 -1.37 2.77
N HIS A 46 3.37 -0.93 1.65
CA HIS A 46 2.87 -1.26 0.33
C HIS A 46 2.89 -2.75 0.05
N ALA A 47 4.01 -3.42 0.30
CA ALA A 47 4.15 -4.85 0.11
C ALA A 47 3.14 -5.62 0.97
N LEU A 48 2.96 -5.21 2.24
CA LEU A 48 1.94 -5.78 3.12
C LEU A 48 0.53 -5.55 2.56
N ALA A 49 0.24 -4.36 2.03
CA ALA A 49 -1.05 -4.05 1.41
C ALA A 49 -1.32 -4.94 0.19
N LEU A 50 -0.32 -5.19 -0.66
CA LEU A 50 -0.43 -6.10 -1.79
C LEU A 50 -0.68 -7.55 -1.35
N VAL A 51 0.03 -8.03 -0.33
CA VAL A 51 -0.15 -9.39 0.21
C VAL A 51 -1.54 -9.55 0.85
N VAL A 52 -1.98 -8.58 1.65
CA VAL A 52 -3.28 -8.60 2.32
C VAL A 52 -4.42 -8.42 1.32
N GLY A 53 -4.24 -7.58 0.31
CA GLY A 53 -5.23 -7.30 -0.73
C GLY A 53 -5.34 -8.34 -1.83
N HIS A 54 -4.42 -9.31 -1.88
CA HIS A 54 -4.32 -10.28 -2.97
C HIS A 54 -5.62 -11.06 -3.23
N ASP A 55 -6.31 -11.45 -2.15
CA ASP A 55 -7.55 -12.23 -2.22
C ASP A 55 -8.81 -11.34 -2.33
N TYR A 56 -8.66 -10.04 -2.58
CA TYR A 56 -9.80 -9.14 -2.76
C TYR A 56 -10.54 -9.47 -4.07
N SER A 57 -11.66 -10.21 -3.95
CA SER A 57 -12.58 -10.47 -5.06
C SER A 57 -13.51 -9.28 -5.30
N GLY A 58 -12.95 -8.15 -5.71
CA GLY A 58 -13.73 -7.01 -6.19
C GLY A 58 -14.54 -7.44 -7.42
N SER A 59 -15.82 -7.75 -7.23
CA SER A 59 -16.82 -7.98 -8.29
C SER A 59 -16.35 -8.85 -9.47
N ARG A 60 -15.74 -10.02 -9.21
CA ARG A 60 -15.69 -11.05 -10.27
C ARG A 60 -17.13 -11.50 -10.52
N SER A 61 -17.72 -10.96 -11.57
CA SER A 61 -18.97 -11.46 -12.15
C SER A 61 -18.68 -12.81 -12.78
N ARG A 62 -18.74 -13.86 -11.95
CA ARG A 62 -18.64 -15.29 -12.28
C ARG A 62 -17.27 -15.79 -12.74
#